data_AF-F8RU10-F1
#
_entry.id   AF-F8RU10-F1
#
_cell.length_a   1.000
_cell.length_b   1.000
_cell.length_c   1.000
_cell.angle_alpha   90.00
_cell.angle_beta   90.00
_cell.angle_gamma   90.00
#
_symmetry.space_group_name_H-M   'P 1'
#
loop_
_entity.id
_entity.type
_entity.pdbx_description
1 polymer ?
#
loop_
_entity_poly.entity_id
_entity_poly.type
_entity_poly.pdbx_seq_one_letter_code
_entity_poly.pdbx_strand_id
1 'polypeptide(L)'
;MSGRRRRMVVICVDGGLPGIIREHDFFNLSRALPTLPGTAVHELRSIYPSSTAPSHASFLTGTYPSGHGIVGNRFWERESVEEIRRRSDDPLSSFHPYEESSLTAPSLLDWFARQGASAAAVHFPQTFSRNAQLAIPSCYCLYAPARNLVVPLGPTVDGAAEGVVQLSYLGHEVALYLRVDQQTNVITVGSHRETAVVADSLRPTRLDIPVSSGSVSVAVSCRRLDEGQIEVRLGTAVITLGFGGLDMPDRAGDGPASLYVEYTANPGHTFHESPRAEWVEQTALDVLKQHDPDVLFVRFNQADHA
;
A
#
# COMPACT_ATOMS: atom_id res chain seq x y z
N MET A 1 23.98 5.10 34.95
CA MET A 1 24.15 3.86 34.15
C MET A 1 23.16 3.93 33.00
N SER A 2 23.63 4.22 31.78
CA SER A 2 22.76 4.20 30.60
C SER A 2 22.45 2.74 30.28
N GLY A 3 21.26 2.27 30.69
CA GLY A 3 20.79 0.93 30.38
C GLY A 3 20.69 0.78 28.87
N ARG A 4 21.19 -0.34 28.34
CA ARG A 4 21.15 -0.63 26.90
C ARG A 4 19.72 -0.47 26.37
N ARG A 5 19.53 0.50 25.47
CA ARG A 5 18.26 0.79 24.78
C ARG A 5 17.73 -0.52 24.16
N ARG A 6 16.58 -1.00 24.63
CA ARG A 6 15.97 -2.24 24.13
C ARG A 6 15.17 -1.87 22.88
N ARG A 7 15.51 -2.49 21.76
CA ARG A 7 14.81 -2.31 20.48
C ARG A 7 13.79 -3.42 20.29
N MET A 8 12.66 -3.08 19.68
CA MET A 8 11.63 -4.03 19.30
C MET A 8 11.27 -3.82 17.82
N VAL A 9 11.13 -4.92 17.09
CA VAL A 9 10.55 -4.91 15.75
C VAL A 9 9.35 -5.84 15.77
N VAL A 10 8.20 -5.34 15.35
CA VAL A 10 6.95 -6.07 15.21
C VAL A 10 6.70 -6.28 13.72
N ILE A 11 6.75 -7.53 13.28
CA ILE A 11 6.48 -7.90 11.89
C ILE A 11 5.14 -8.62 11.83
N CYS A 12 4.21 -8.07 11.06
CA CYS A 12 2.94 -8.70 10.73
C CYS A 12 2.96 -9.17 9.28
N VAL A 13 2.63 -10.43 9.05
CA VAL A 13 2.35 -10.97 7.71
C VAL A 13 0.85 -11.21 7.64
N ASP A 14 0.16 -10.37 6.89
CA ASP A 14 -1.29 -10.42 6.82
C ASP A 14 -1.79 -11.66 6.08
N GLY A 15 -2.93 -12.22 6.48
CA GLY A 15 -3.46 -13.44 5.88
C GLY A 15 -2.66 -14.72 6.16
N GLY A 16 -1.69 -14.68 7.10
CA GLY A 16 -0.87 -15.83 7.48
C GLY A 16 -1.68 -16.97 8.12
N LEU A 17 -2.21 -17.87 7.29
CA LEU A 17 -2.97 -19.03 7.77
C LEU A 17 -2.04 -19.99 8.53
N PRO A 18 -2.42 -20.47 9.74
CA PRO A 18 -1.58 -21.37 10.53
C PRO A 18 -1.14 -22.63 9.79
N GLY A 19 -1.98 -23.15 8.88
CA GLY A 19 -1.64 -24.30 8.02
C GLY A 19 -0.44 -24.01 7.12
N ILE A 20 -0.50 -22.90 6.38
CA ILE A 20 0.56 -22.45 5.45
C ILE A 20 1.85 -22.13 6.21
N ILE A 21 1.74 -21.44 7.36
CA ILE A 21 2.91 -21.12 8.20
C ILE A 21 3.65 -22.40 8.63
N ARG A 22 2.91 -23.45 9.03
CA ARG A 22 3.51 -24.73 9.43
C ARG A 22 4.11 -25.48 8.25
N GLU A 23 3.41 -25.52 7.11
CA GLU A 23 3.87 -26.20 5.90
C GLU A 23 5.19 -25.64 5.38
N HIS A 24 5.32 -24.31 5.36
CA HIS A 24 6.51 -23.62 4.87
C HIS A 24 7.54 -23.28 5.96
N ASP A 25 7.25 -23.60 7.22
CA ASP A 25 8.10 -23.33 8.38
C ASP A 25 8.54 -21.84 8.46
N PHE A 26 7.59 -20.94 8.16
CA PHE A 26 7.85 -19.54 7.81
C PHE A 26 8.51 -18.73 8.94
N PHE A 27 8.25 -19.11 10.20
CA PHE A 27 8.77 -18.44 11.39
C PHE A 27 9.86 -19.24 12.11
N ASN A 28 10.51 -20.18 11.42
CA ASN A 28 11.68 -20.84 11.99
C ASN A 28 12.89 -19.92 11.99
N LEU A 29 12.99 -19.11 13.03
CA LEU A 29 14.08 -18.14 13.23
C LEU A 29 15.45 -18.81 13.28
N SER A 30 15.56 -20.11 13.58
CA SER A 30 16.87 -20.79 13.55
C SER A 30 17.46 -20.88 12.14
N ARG A 31 16.64 -20.80 11.08
CA ARG A 31 17.12 -20.77 9.69
C ARG A 31 17.68 -19.41 9.32
N ALA A 32 16.99 -18.33 9.69
CA ALA A 32 17.37 -16.96 9.32
C ALA A 32 18.35 -16.30 10.30
N LEU A 33 18.24 -16.65 11.59
CA LEU A 33 18.98 -16.06 12.71
C LEU A 33 19.49 -17.18 13.65
N PRO A 34 20.38 -18.08 13.18
CA PRO A 34 20.81 -19.27 13.92
C PRO A 34 21.51 -18.96 15.25
N THR A 35 22.00 -17.74 15.42
CA THR A 35 22.70 -17.28 16.62
C THR A 35 21.77 -16.74 17.70
N LEU A 36 20.49 -16.52 17.39
CA LEU A 36 19.50 -16.07 18.35
C LEU A 36 18.73 -17.28 18.91
N PRO A 37 18.60 -17.41 20.24
CA PRO A 37 17.72 -18.41 20.81
C PRO A 37 16.28 -18.11 20.36
N GLY A 38 15.72 -18.99 19.54
CA GLY A 38 14.34 -18.88 19.07
C GLY A 38 13.36 -19.21 20.19
N THR A 39 12.20 -18.55 20.18
CA THR A 39 11.03 -18.97 20.95
C THR A 39 10.16 -19.88 20.09
N ALA A 40 9.42 -20.79 20.72
CA ALA A 40 8.47 -21.63 20.00
C ALA A 40 7.42 -20.76 19.29
N VAL A 41 6.99 -21.19 18.10
CA VAL A 41 5.88 -20.56 17.38
C VAL A 41 4.58 -20.93 18.08
N HIS A 42 3.77 -19.93 18.42
CA HIS A 42 2.48 -20.12 19.07
C HIS A 42 1.34 -19.77 18.11
N GLU A 43 0.36 -20.67 18.01
CA GLU A 43 -0.89 -20.38 17.33
C GLU A 43 -1.76 -19.50 18.22
N LEU A 44 -2.22 -18.37 17.67
CA LEU A 44 -3.10 -17.43 18.36
C LEU A 44 -4.47 -17.45 17.69
N ARG A 45 -5.53 -17.51 18.51
CA ARG A 45 -6.90 -17.35 18.02
C ARG A 45 -7.15 -15.87 17.71
N SER A 46 -7.62 -15.58 16.50
CA SER A 46 -8.04 -14.22 16.12
C SER A 46 -9.37 -13.83 16.79
N ILE A 47 -9.79 -12.59 16.56
CA ILE A 47 -11.05 -12.02 17.00
C ILE A 47 -12.14 -12.22 15.94
N TYR A 48 -13.39 -11.90 16.29
CA TYR A 48 -14.50 -11.79 15.32
C TYR A 48 -14.91 -10.31 15.13
N PRO A 49 -15.09 -9.84 13.88
CA PRO A 49 -14.79 -10.53 12.62
C PRO A 49 -13.29 -10.61 12.37
N SER A 50 -12.81 -11.75 11.85
CA SER A 50 -11.39 -11.98 11.55
C SER A 50 -10.98 -11.27 10.25
N SER A 51 -11.05 -9.94 10.26
CA SER A 51 -10.67 -9.03 9.18
C SER A 51 -9.51 -8.14 9.61
N THR A 52 -8.81 -7.58 8.63
CA THR A 52 -7.59 -6.77 8.79
C THR A 52 -7.71 -5.69 9.86
N ALA A 53 -8.61 -4.72 9.67
CA ALA A 53 -8.71 -3.55 10.53
C ALA A 53 -9.13 -3.90 11.96
N PRO A 54 -10.18 -4.72 12.20
CA PRO A 54 -10.54 -5.15 13.54
C PRO A 54 -9.43 -5.94 14.24
N SER A 55 -8.74 -6.83 13.53
CA SER A 55 -7.68 -7.68 14.12
C SER A 55 -6.46 -6.85 14.54
N HIS A 56 -6.04 -5.88 13.72
CA HIS A 56 -4.94 -4.98 14.06
C HIS A 56 -5.30 -4.02 15.19
N ALA A 57 -6.53 -3.49 15.19
CA ALA A 57 -7.02 -2.67 16.29
C ALA A 57 -7.04 -3.46 17.60
N SER A 58 -7.56 -4.70 17.60
CA SER A 58 -7.51 -5.59 18.77
C SER A 58 -6.09 -5.90 19.22
N PHE A 59 -5.16 -6.09 18.29
CA PHE A 59 -3.73 -6.29 18.60
C PHE A 59 -3.12 -5.06 19.29
N LEU A 60 -3.42 -3.86 18.80
CA LEU A 60 -2.86 -2.61 19.34
C LEU A 60 -3.51 -2.19 20.65
N THR A 61 -4.80 -2.44 20.88
CA THR A 61 -5.49 -1.98 22.10
C THR A 61 -5.63 -3.08 23.16
N GLY A 62 -5.50 -4.35 22.80
CA GLY A 62 -5.78 -5.48 23.67
C GLY A 62 -7.28 -5.66 23.99
N THR A 63 -8.18 -5.01 23.24
CA THR A 63 -9.63 -5.10 23.43
C THR A 63 -10.31 -5.74 22.22
N TYR A 64 -11.57 -6.18 22.37
CA TYR A 64 -12.40 -6.60 21.23
C TYR A 64 -12.95 -5.41 20.43
N PRO A 65 -13.55 -5.64 19.24
CA PRO A 65 -14.22 -4.60 18.45
C PRO A 65 -15.20 -3.72 19.20
N SER A 66 -15.92 -4.26 20.18
CA SER A 66 -16.82 -3.49 21.03
C SER A 66 -16.13 -2.47 21.95
N GLY A 67 -14.82 -2.65 22.22
CA GLY A 67 -14.02 -1.75 23.05
C GLY A 67 -13.26 -0.70 22.24
N HIS A 68 -12.68 -1.07 21.10
CA HIS A 68 -11.89 -0.17 20.25
C HIS A 68 -12.67 0.46 19.09
N GLY A 69 -13.93 0.09 18.89
CA GLY A 69 -14.84 0.72 17.92
C GLY A 69 -14.71 0.21 16.47
N ILE A 70 -13.57 -0.38 16.11
CA ILE A 70 -13.32 -0.91 14.76
C ILE A 70 -14.02 -2.27 14.55
N VAL A 71 -15.19 -2.25 13.89
CA VAL A 71 -16.04 -3.45 13.70
C VAL A 71 -15.93 -4.10 12.31
N GLY A 72 -15.20 -3.50 11.38
CA GLY A 72 -14.96 -4.07 10.05
C GLY A 72 -13.92 -3.28 9.26
N ASN A 73 -13.50 -3.81 8.11
CA ASN A 73 -12.63 -3.09 7.15
C ASN A 73 -13.35 -1.91 6.47
N ARG A 74 -14.69 -1.91 6.53
CA ARG A 74 -15.57 -0.78 6.20
C ARG A 74 -16.74 -0.81 7.18
N PHE A 75 -17.04 0.32 7.80
CA PHE A 75 -18.21 0.49 8.65
C PHE A 75 -18.62 1.96 8.66
N TRP A 76 -19.85 2.21 9.08
CA TRP A 76 -20.44 3.53 9.17
C TRP A 76 -21.18 3.63 10.50
N GLU A 77 -21.22 4.83 11.08
CA GLU A 77 -21.80 5.05 12.39
C GLU A 77 -23.18 5.71 12.26
N ARG A 78 -23.20 6.93 11.72
CA ARG A 78 -24.37 7.82 11.71
C ARG A 78 -24.64 8.43 10.33
N GLU A 79 -23.82 8.09 9.35
CA GLU A 79 -23.93 8.57 7.98
C GLU A 79 -25.25 8.13 7.32
N SER A 80 -25.84 9.00 6.51
CA SER A 80 -27.00 8.63 5.69
C SER A 80 -26.60 7.61 4.60
N VAL A 81 -27.55 6.87 4.05
CA VAL A 81 -27.26 5.90 2.96
C VAL A 81 -26.61 6.57 1.75
N GLU A 82 -27.01 7.80 1.44
CA GLU A 82 -26.42 8.61 0.36
C GLU A 82 -24.95 8.93 0.65
N GLU A 83 -24.64 9.32 1.88
CA GLU A 83 -23.25 9.59 2.32
C GLU A 83 -22.43 8.29 2.35
N ILE A 84 -23.01 7.18 2.79
CA ILE A 84 -22.36 5.85 2.77
C ILE A 84 -21.98 5.46 1.34
N ARG A 85 -22.89 5.63 0.38
CA ARG A 85 -22.62 5.35 -1.04
C ARG A 85 -21.52 6.26 -1.58
N ARG A 86 -21.64 7.57 -1.35
CA ARG A 86 -20.63 8.55 -1.77
C ARG A 86 -19.24 8.24 -1.20
N ARG A 87 -19.16 7.82 0.07
CA ARG A 87 -17.92 7.40 0.72
C ARG A 87 -17.42 6.06 0.17
N SER A 88 -18.30 5.11 -0.09
CA SER A 88 -17.91 3.82 -0.69
C SER A 88 -17.19 4.02 -2.04
N ASP A 89 -17.54 5.08 -2.76
CA ASP A 89 -16.89 5.50 -4.02
C ASP A 89 -15.71 6.47 -3.81
N ASP A 90 -15.46 6.95 -2.58
CA ASP A 90 -14.31 7.76 -2.17
C ASP A 90 -13.26 6.86 -1.50
N PRO A 91 -12.16 6.53 -2.18
CA PRO A 91 -11.19 5.60 -1.64
C PRO A 91 -10.40 6.17 -0.45
N LEU A 92 -10.34 7.49 -0.27
CA LEU A 92 -9.75 8.11 0.94
C LEU A 92 -10.67 8.00 2.15
N SER A 93 -11.95 7.74 1.96
CA SER A 93 -12.87 7.46 3.07
C SER A 93 -12.71 6.04 3.60
N SER A 94 -12.14 5.12 2.79
CA SER A 94 -11.77 3.77 3.22
C SER A 94 -10.64 3.76 4.26
N PHE A 95 -9.97 4.90 4.51
CA PHE A 95 -8.98 5.05 5.58
C PHE A 95 -9.57 4.93 6.97
N HIS A 96 -10.84 5.31 7.16
CA HIS A 96 -11.39 5.53 8.49
C HIS A 96 -11.14 4.34 9.44
N PRO A 97 -11.36 3.06 9.07
CA PRO A 97 -11.10 1.93 9.98
C PRO A 97 -9.63 1.69 10.32
N TYR A 98 -8.70 2.25 9.54
CA TYR A 98 -7.25 2.05 9.66
C TYR A 98 -6.53 3.21 10.33
N GLU A 99 -7.21 4.33 10.59
CA GLU A 99 -6.61 5.47 11.27
C GLU A 99 -6.59 5.28 12.79
N GLU A 100 -5.51 5.75 13.42
CA GLU A 100 -5.36 5.76 14.87
C GLU A 100 -6.51 6.53 15.55
N SER A 101 -6.89 7.67 14.98
CA SER A 101 -7.97 8.53 15.51
C SER A 101 -9.36 7.88 15.49
N SER A 102 -9.50 6.71 14.88
CA SER A 102 -10.75 5.95 14.87
C SER A 102 -10.85 4.95 16.04
N LEU A 103 -9.77 4.78 16.80
CA LEU A 103 -9.77 3.96 18.00
C LEU A 103 -10.51 4.67 19.13
N THR A 104 -11.44 3.97 19.77
CA THR A 104 -12.13 4.46 20.98
C THR A 104 -11.42 4.04 22.28
N ALA A 105 -10.31 3.31 22.17
CA ALA A 105 -9.53 2.80 23.29
C ALA A 105 -8.04 3.16 23.13
N PRO A 106 -7.30 3.37 24.25
CA PRO A 106 -5.86 3.59 24.18
C PRO A 106 -5.13 2.43 23.52
N SER A 107 -4.13 2.76 22.72
CA SER A 107 -3.30 1.83 21.96
C SER A 107 -1.97 1.54 22.67
N LEU A 108 -1.26 0.54 22.15
CA LEU A 108 0.12 0.24 22.52
C LEU A 108 1.07 1.42 22.20
N LEU A 109 0.74 2.24 21.19
CA LEU A 109 1.49 3.46 20.88
C LEU A 109 1.37 4.49 22.00
N ASP A 110 0.17 4.70 22.55
CA ASP A 110 -0.04 5.56 23.72
C ASP A 110 0.78 5.09 24.91
N TRP A 111 0.83 3.77 25.11
CA TRP A 111 1.62 3.18 26.17
C TRP A 111 3.12 3.45 25.97
N PHE A 112 3.66 3.22 24.77
CA PHE A 112 5.06 3.51 24.46
C PHE A 112 5.40 5.00 24.64
N ALA A 113 4.54 5.90 24.15
CA ALA A 113 4.71 7.34 24.31
C ALA A 113 4.77 7.75 25.79
N ARG A 114 3.91 7.18 26.65
CA ARG A 114 3.95 7.41 28.11
C ARG A 114 5.22 6.89 28.78
N GLN A 115 5.86 5.88 28.20
CA GLN A 115 7.17 5.39 28.66
C GLN A 115 8.34 6.21 28.09
N GLY A 116 8.08 7.21 27.23
CA GLY A 116 9.11 7.98 26.53
C GLY A 116 9.81 7.18 25.42
N ALA A 117 9.22 6.08 24.95
CA ALA A 117 9.75 5.29 23.85
C ALA A 117 9.26 5.84 22.50
N SER A 118 10.18 5.98 21.56
CA SER A 118 9.87 6.38 20.19
C SER A 118 9.39 5.20 19.35
N ALA A 119 8.44 5.42 18.46
CA ALA A 119 7.94 4.41 17.54
C ALA A 119 7.96 4.92 16.10
N ALA A 120 8.02 4.00 15.14
CA ALA A 120 7.76 4.26 13.73
C ALA A 120 7.02 3.08 13.11
N ALA A 121 6.37 3.28 11.96
CA ALA A 121 5.59 2.22 11.32
C ALA A 121 5.63 2.23 9.79
N VAL A 122 5.60 1.04 9.20
CA VAL A 122 5.53 0.82 7.75
C VAL A 122 4.34 -0.09 7.46
N HIS A 123 3.32 0.48 6.80
CA HIS A 123 2.07 -0.20 6.44
C HIS A 123 1.23 -0.78 7.56
N PHE A 124 1.50 -0.42 8.81
CA PHE A 124 0.80 -0.99 9.94
C PHE A 124 -0.50 -0.20 10.25
N PRO A 125 -1.68 -0.83 10.20
CA PRO A 125 -2.95 -0.19 10.57
C PRO A 125 -2.93 0.46 11.95
N GLN A 126 -3.68 1.55 12.11
CA GLN A 126 -3.86 2.34 13.32
C GLN A 126 -2.55 2.87 13.94
N THR A 127 -1.51 3.05 13.12
CA THR A 127 -0.24 3.70 13.51
C THR A 127 -0.03 5.06 12.84
N PHE A 128 -1.03 5.52 12.10
CA PHE A 128 -1.05 6.79 11.41
C PHE A 128 -2.45 7.41 11.56
N SER A 129 -2.54 8.72 11.45
CA SER A 129 -3.80 9.43 11.31
C SER A 129 -3.55 10.74 10.59
N ARG A 130 -4.49 11.16 9.75
CA ARG A 130 -4.46 12.48 9.10
C ARG A 130 -4.62 13.63 10.10
N ASN A 131 -5.24 13.36 11.25
CA ASN A 131 -5.62 14.36 12.25
C ASN A 131 -4.96 14.11 13.63
N ALA A 132 -3.95 13.25 13.71
CA ALA A 132 -3.31 12.94 14.99
C ALA A 132 -2.67 14.18 15.62
N GLN A 133 -2.93 14.38 16.92
CA GLN A 133 -2.25 15.39 17.73
C GLN A 133 -0.78 15.02 18.00
N LEU A 134 -0.48 13.73 18.05
CA LEU A 134 0.85 13.15 18.15
C LEU A 134 1.01 12.13 17.03
N ALA A 135 1.78 12.48 16.00
CA ALA A 135 2.07 11.60 14.89
C ALA A 135 3.46 10.98 15.05
N ILE A 136 3.53 9.66 14.98
CA ILE A 136 4.81 8.95 14.83
C ILE A 136 5.20 8.95 13.34
N PRO A 137 6.50 8.87 13.01
CA PRO A 137 6.93 8.64 11.63
C PRO A 137 6.31 7.34 11.10
N SER A 138 5.43 7.45 10.11
CA SER A 138 4.78 6.27 9.54
C SER A 138 4.41 6.45 8.08
N CYS A 139 4.36 5.33 7.35
CA CYS A 139 3.81 5.31 5.99
C CYS A 139 2.68 4.30 5.88
N TYR A 140 1.70 4.63 5.04
CA TYR A 140 0.62 3.74 4.69
C TYR A 140 0.34 3.78 3.19
N CYS A 141 -0.11 2.66 2.64
CA CYS A 141 -0.37 2.50 1.22
C CYS A 141 -1.83 2.17 1.07
N LEU A 142 -2.48 2.81 0.11
CA LEU A 142 -3.71 2.30 -0.46
C LEU A 142 -3.44 1.84 -1.87
N TYR A 143 -4.31 0.99 -2.35
CA TYR A 143 -4.22 0.48 -3.71
C TYR A 143 -5.58 0.50 -4.38
N ALA A 144 -5.53 0.68 -5.70
CA ALA A 144 -6.68 0.66 -6.56
C ALA A 144 -6.55 -0.50 -7.56
N PRO A 145 -7.67 -1.18 -7.91
CA PRO A 145 -7.64 -2.29 -8.85
C PRO A 145 -7.02 -1.93 -10.20
N ALA A 146 -6.48 -2.96 -10.86
CA ALA A 146 -5.99 -2.88 -12.24
C ALA A 146 -7.08 -2.39 -13.21
N ARG A 147 -6.67 -1.73 -14.29
CA ARG A 147 -7.55 -1.15 -15.32
C ARG A 147 -7.04 -1.49 -16.72
N ASN A 148 -7.97 -1.77 -17.62
CA ASN A 148 -7.68 -1.90 -19.05
C ASN A 148 -8.45 -0.80 -19.79
N LEU A 149 -7.74 -0.05 -20.63
CA LEU A 149 -8.25 1.14 -21.29
C LEU A 149 -7.96 1.06 -22.78
N VAL A 150 -8.85 1.59 -23.60
CA VAL A 150 -8.59 1.85 -25.01
C VAL A 150 -8.53 3.35 -25.19
N VAL A 151 -7.37 3.87 -25.58
CA VAL A 151 -7.13 5.30 -25.75
C VAL A 151 -7.10 5.64 -27.24
N PRO A 152 -7.93 6.60 -27.70
CA PRO A 152 -7.84 7.11 -29.05
C PRO A 152 -6.58 7.96 -29.23
N LEU A 153 -5.92 7.79 -30.37
CA LEU A 153 -4.78 8.58 -30.80
C LEU A 153 -5.25 9.66 -31.78
N GLY A 154 -4.72 10.86 -31.61
CA GLY A 154 -4.89 11.98 -32.54
C GLY A 154 -4.17 11.76 -33.86
N PRO A 155 -4.28 12.72 -34.80
CA PRO A 155 -3.58 12.66 -36.07
C PRO A 155 -2.06 12.60 -35.86
N THR A 156 -1.36 11.94 -36.78
CA THR A 156 0.10 11.87 -36.73
C THR A 156 0.70 13.23 -37.08
N VAL A 157 1.52 13.77 -36.19
CA VAL A 157 2.29 15.01 -36.37
C VAL A 157 3.76 14.69 -36.10
N ASP A 158 4.64 15.10 -37.00
CA ASP A 158 6.09 14.82 -36.92
C ASP A 158 6.44 13.34 -36.69
N GLY A 159 5.68 12.43 -37.33
CA GLY A 159 5.90 10.99 -37.23
C GLY A 159 5.41 10.35 -35.93
N ALA A 160 4.72 11.08 -35.05
CA ALA A 160 4.15 10.55 -33.82
C ALA A 160 2.64 10.83 -33.71
N ALA A 161 1.89 9.89 -33.12
CA ALA A 161 0.50 10.08 -32.74
C ALA A 161 0.40 10.20 -31.21
N GLU A 162 -0.42 11.12 -30.72
CA GLU A 162 -0.57 11.38 -29.28
C GLU A 162 -1.98 11.06 -28.79
N GLY A 163 -2.10 10.57 -27.55
CA GLY A 163 -3.36 10.31 -26.88
C GLY A 163 -3.30 10.76 -25.43
N VAL A 164 -4.46 11.01 -24.83
CA VAL A 164 -4.57 11.38 -23.41
C VAL A 164 -5.73 10.62 -22.79
N VAL A 165 -5.53 10.11 -21.57
CA VAL A 165 -6.59 9.53 -20.75
C VAL A 165 -6.62 10.19 -19.37
N GLN A 166 -7.82 10.48 -18.88
CA GLN A 166 -8.05 10.97 -17.52
C GLN A 166 -8.47 9.80 -16.63
N LEU A 167 -7.83 9.69 -15.48
CA LEU A 167 -8.02 8.63 -14.51
C LEU A 167 -8.24 9.23 -13.14
N SER A 168 -9.13 8.65 -12.35
CA SER A 168 -9.24 8.97 -10.93
C SER A 168 -8.62 7.84 -10.12
N TYR A 169 -7.59 8.14 -9.32
CA TYR A 169 -7.00 7.22 -8.36
C TYR A 169 -7.14 7.81 -6.96
N LEU A 170 -7.99 7.18 -6.15
CA LEU A 170 -8.13 7.53 -4.74
C LEU A 170 -8.43 9.02 -4.50
N GLY A 171 -9.36 9.57 -5.29
CA GLY A 171 -9.75 10.99 -5.22
C GLY A 171 -8.78 11.95 -5.93
N HIS A 172 -7.71 11.45 -6.56
CA HIS A 172 -6.78 12.24 -7.36
C HIS A 172 -7.03 12.04 -8.85
N GLU A 173 -7.26 13.14 -9.55
CA GLU A 173 -7.32 13.14 -11.01
C GLU A 173 -5.90 13.11 -11.60
N VAL A 174 -5.67 12.14 -12.48
CA VAL A 174 -4.37 11.82 -13.08
C VAL A 174 -4.56 11.75 -14.60
N ALA A 175 -3.84 12.60 -15.31
CA ALA A 175 -3.75 12.55 -16.77
C ALA A 175 -2.56 11.68 -17.18
N LEU A 176 -2.79 10.68 -18.05
CA LEU A 176 -1.70 9.97 -18.72
C LEU A 176 -1.62 10.43 -20.17
N TYR A 177 -0.44 10.88 -20.56
CA TYR A 177 -0.09 11.25 -21.92
C TYR A 177 0.59 10.06 -22.60
N LEU A 178 0.11 9.72 -23.79
CA LEU A 178 0.66 8.68 -24.62
C LEU A 178 1.19 9.28 -25.91
N ARG A 179 2.38 8.82 -26.31
CA ARG A 179 2.95 9.16 -27.61
C ARG A 179 3.47 7.88 -28.26
N VAL A 180 3.00 7.64 -29.49
CA VAL A 180 3.36 6.49 -30.32
C VAL A 180 4.15 7.00 -31.50
N ASP A 181 5.43 6.62 -31.56
CA ASP A 181 6.27 6.88 -32.72
C ASP A 181 5.89 5.90 -33.84
N GLN A 182 5.47 6.43 -34.99
CA GLN A 182 4.95 5.64 -36.11
C GLN A 182 6.06 4.91 -36.89
N GLN A 183 7.31 5.34 -36.77
CA GLN A 183 8.44 4.74 -37.48
C GLN A 183 9.04 3.58 -36.68
N THR A 184 9.19 3.78 -35.37
CA THR A 184 9.85 2.83 -34.46
C THR A 184 8.85 1.95 -33.70
N ASN A 185 7.56 2.28 -33.72
CA ASN A 185 6.51 1.71 -32.86
C ASN A 185 6.80 1.84 -31.35
N VAL A 186 7.70 2.74 -30.96
CA VAL A 186 7.97 3.03 -29.55
C VAL A 186 6.78 3.76 -28.95
N ILE A 187 6.23 3.22 -27.86
CA ILE A 187 5.17 3.84 -27.09
C ILE A 187 5.77 4.43 -25.82
N THR A 188 5.48 5.70 -25.58
CA THR A 188 5.86 6.40 -24.35
C THR A 188 4.61 6.79 -23.58
N VAL A 189 4.62 6.57 -22.27
CA VAL A 189 3.52 6.91 -21.36
C VAL A 189 4.06 7.68 -20.17
N GLY A 190 3.44 8.80 -19.82
CA GLY A 190 3.85 9.60 -18.66
C GLY A 190 2.72 10.44 -18.08
N SER A 191 2.88 10.86 -16.82
CA SER A 191 2.00 11.84 -16.16
C SER A 191 2.24 13.27 -16.64
N HIS A 192 3.46 13.53 -17.11
CA HIS A 192 3.86 14.72 -17.84
C HIS A 192 4.67 14.29 -19.07
N ARG A 193 4.80 15.19 -20.06
CA ARG A 193 5.59 14.90 -21.28
C ARG A 193 7.08 14.60 -20.99
N GLU A 194 7.59 15.00 -19.83
CA GLU A 194 8.98 14.83 -19.41
C GLU A 194 9.20 13.59 -18.52
N THR A 195 8.16 13.07 -17.87
CA THR A 195 8.20 11.89 -16.98
C THR A 195 7.61 10.66 -17.66
N ALA A 196 8.06 10.39 -18.89
CA ALA A 196 7.56 9.28 -19.68
C ALA A 196 8.45 8.04 -19.57
N VAL A 197 7.82 6.87 -19.49
CA VAL A 197 8.47 5.57 -19.60
C VAL A 197 8.15 4.93 -20.94
N VAL A 198 9.09 4.14 -21.48
CA VAL A 198 8.84 3.33 -22.68
C VAL A 198 8.00 2.14 -22.26
N ALA A 199 6.77 2.08 -22.77
CA ALA A 199 5.85 0.98 -22.50
C ALA A 199 5.93 -0.05 -23.64
N ASP A 200 6.36 -1.27 -23.32
CA ASP A 200 6.33 -2.41 -24.23
C ASP A 200 5.16 -3.33 -23.87
N SER A 201 4.47 -3.85 -24.88
CA SER A 201 3.44 -4.87 -24.75
C SER A 201 3.89 -6.14 -24.02
N LEU A 202 5.19 -6.46 -24.05
CA LEU A 202 5.74 -7.68 -23.45
C LEU A 202 6.24 -7.48 -22.01
N ARG A 203 6.55 -6.24 -21.61
CA ARG A 203 7.19 -5.95 -20.31
C ARG A 203 6.54 -4.73 -19.65
N PRO A 204 5.69 -4.94 -18.64
CA PRO A 204 5.16 -3.85 -17.84
C PRO A 204 6.31 -3.02 -17.25
N THR A 205 6.18 -1.71 -17.34
CA THR A 205 7.12 -0.75 -16.76
C THR A 205 6.41 0.03 -15.68
N ARG A 206 7.13 0.47 -14.64
CA ARG A 206 6.53 1.25 -13.56
C ARG A 206 6.45 2.72 -13.95
N LEU A 207 5.33 3.35 -13.65
CA LEU A 207 5.12 4.78 -13.73
C LEU A 207 4.79 5.30 -12.32
N ASP A 208 5.57 6.25 -11.84
CA ASP A 208 5.35 6.94 -10.58
C ASP A 208 4.84 8.35 -10.86
N ILE A 209 3.74 8.73 -10.22
CA ILE A 209 2.96 9.92 -10.53
C ILE A 209 2.78 10.73 -9.24
N PRO A 210 3.40 11.92 -9.14
CA PRO A 210 3.20 12.76 -7.96
C PRO A 210 1.75 13.25 -7.89
N VAL A 211 1.15 13.17 -6.70
CA VAL A 211 -0.19 13.67 -6.40
C VAL A 211 -0.18 14.45 -5.10
N SER A 212 -1.23 15.21 -4.79
CA SER A 212 -1.24 16.10 -3.62
C SER A 212 -1.11 15.38 -2.27
N SER A 213 -1.46 14.10 -2.20
CA SER A 213 -1.34 13.30 -0.98
C SER A 213 -0.09 12.43 -0.93
N GLY A 214 0.72 12.36 -2.00
CA GLY A 214 1.89 11.49 -2.06
C GLY A 214 2.29 11.15 -3.50
N SER A 215 2.58 9.87 -3.76
CA SER A 215 2.91 9.38 -5.11
C SER A 215 2.10 8.14 -5.43
N VAL A 216 1.52 8.11 -6.63
CA VAL A 216 0.83 6.95 -7.20
C VAL A 216 1.82 6.18 -8.07
N SER A 217 2.13 4.96 -7.66
CA SER A 217 2.93 4.02 -8.43
C SER A 217 2.01 3.05 -9.17
N VAL A 218 2.25 2.78 -10.45
CA VAL A 218 1.43 1.84 -11.22
C VAL A 218 2.27 1.13 -12.29
N ALA A 219 2.04 -0.15 -12.49
CA ALA A 219 2.61 -0.86 -13.64
C ALA A 219 1.82 -0.53 -14.90
N VAL A 220 2.49 -0.13 -15.97
CA VAL A 220 1.89 0.19 -17.26
C VAL A 220 2.47 -0.71 -18.35
N SER A 221 1.59 -1.25 -19.19
CA SER A 221 1.97 -1.87 -20.47
C SER A 221 1.00 -1.39 -21.54
N CYS A 222 1.49 -1.30 -22.77
CA CYS A 222 0.72 -0.78 -23.89
C CYS A 222 0.79 -1.71 -25.08
N ARG A 223 -0.31 -1.84 -25.81
CA ARG A 223 -0.40 -2.61 -27.04
C ARG A 223 -1.18 -1.82 -28.07
N ARG A 224 -0.57 -1.58 -29.23
CA ARG A 224 -1.27 -0.95 -30.35
C ARG A 224 -2.38 -1.88 -30.85
N LEU A 225 -3.59 -1.34 -31.03
CA LEU A 225 -4.72 -2.08 -31.60
C LEU A 225 -4.82 -1.82 -33.11
N ASP A 226 -4.75 -0.55 -33.50
CA ASP A 226 -4.75 -0.10 -34.89
C ASP A 226 -4.03 1.25 -35.04
N GLU A 227 -4.26 1.97 -36.15
CA GLU A 227 -3.62 3.27 -36.40
C GLU A 227 -4.10 4.39 -35.48
N GLY A 228 -5.34 4.33 -35.00
CA GLY A 228 -5.99 5.34 -34.19
C GLY A 228 -6.23 4.93 -32.74
N GLN A 229 -5.85 3.72 -32.32
CA GLN A 229 -6.14 3.23 -30.97
C GLN A 229 -4.98 2.44 -30.35
N ILE A 230 -4.83 2.63 -29.05
CA ILE A 230 -3.89 1.89 -28.20
C ILE A 230 -4.59 1.33 -26.97
N GLU A 231 -4.34 0.06 -26.67
CA GLU A 231 -4.70 -0.57 -25.41
C GLU A 231 -3.65 -0.20 -24.35
N VAL A 232 -4.09 0.31 -23.21
CA VAL A 232 -3.25 0.62 -22.04
C VAL A 232 -3.73 -0.24 -20.89
N ARG A 233 -2.83 -1.07 -20.37
CA ARG A 233 -3.08 -1.91 -19.20
C ARG A 233 -2.33 -1.34 -18.02
N LEU A 234 -3.07 -0.97 -17.00
CA LEU A 234 -2.59 -0.49 -15.72
C LEU A 234 -2.78 -1.60 -14.70
N GLY A 235 -1.69 -2.00 -14.03
CA GLY A 235 -1.75 -2.93 -12.91
C GLY A 235 -2.42 -2.30 -11.68
N THR A 236 -2.33 -2.98 -10.53
CA THR A 236 -2.74 -2.38 -9.26
C THR A 236 -1.92 -1.12 -9.00
N ALA A 237 -2.60 0.02 -8.91
CA ALA A 237 -1.98 1.27 -8.56
C ALA A 237 -1.84 1.34 -7.04
N VAL A 238 -0.74 1.89 -6.54
CA VAL A 238 -0.45 2.04 -5.11
C VAL A 238 -0.12 3.50 -4.82
N ILE A 239 -0.90 4.13 -3.95
CA ILE A 239 -0.53 5.43 -3.40
C ILE A 239 0.26 5.20 -2.12
N THR A 240 1.37 5.92 -1.96
CA THR A 240 2.10 5.95 -0.68
C THR A 240 1.83 7.26 0.02
N LEU A 241 1.40 7.20 1.28
CA LEU A 241 1.21 8.35 2.14
C LEU A 241 2.23 8.31 3.28
N GLY A 242 2.89 9.44 3.52
CA GLY A 242 3.77 9.67 4.66
C GLY A 242 3.06 10.46 5.76
N PHE A 243 3.36 10.13 7.02
CA PHE A 243 2.81 10.75 8.23
C PHE A 243 3.91 10.99 9.26
N GLY A 244 3.68 11.91 10.20
CA GLY A 244 4.60 12.19 11.30
C GLY A 244 6.00 12.65 10.87
N GLY A 245 6.07 13.39 9.75
CA GLY A 245 7.33 13.89 9.19
C GLY A 245 8.16 12.84 8.46
N LEU A 246 7.59 11.66 8.16
CA LEU A 246 8.23 10.69 7.28
C LEU A 246 8.02 11.11 5.82
N ASP A 247 9.07 11.65 5.21
CA ASP A 247 9.13 11.86 3.77
C ASP A 247 9.45 10.54 3.08
N MET A 248 8.59 10.11 2.16
CA MET A 248 8.81 8.88 1.43
C MET A 248 9.87 9.12 0.35
N PRO A 249 10.97 8.35 0.34
CA PRO A 249 12.01 8.53 -0.65
C PRO A 249 11.44 8.26 -2.05
N ASP A 250 11.59 9.24 -2.96
CA ASP A 250 11.31 9.06 -4.37
C ASP A 250 12.40 8.15 -4.96
N ARG A 251 12.06 6.87 -5.14
CA ARG A 251 12.97 5.88 -5.73
C ARG A 251 12.47 5.57 -7.12
N ALA A 252 12.96 6.34 -8.09
CA ALA A 252 12.66 6.14 -9.50
C ALA A 252 12.89 4.67 -9.89
N GLY A 253 11.82 4.01 -10.35
CA GLY A 253 11.88 2.63 -10.84
C GLY A 253 11.72 1.54 -9.80
N ASP A 254 11.72 1.85 -8.49
CA ASP A 254 11.61 0.89 -7.38
C ASP A 254 10.31 1.01 -6.56
N GLY A 255 9.35 1.81 -7.01
CA GLY A 255 8.09 2.09 -6.31
C GLY A 255 7.26 0.87 -5.84
N PRO A 256 6.25 1.12 -5.00
CA PRO A 256 5.51 0.07 -4.27
C PRO A 256 4.64 -0.84 -5.13
N ALA A 257 4.27 -0.43 -6.36
CA ALA A 257 3.35 -1.20 -7.20
C ALA A 257 4.03 -2.40 -7.86
N SER A 258 3.41 -3.57 -7.81
CA SER A 258 3.91 -4.78 -8.47
C SER A 258 3.85 -4.68 -10.00
N LEU A 259 4.91 -5.13 -10.69
CA LEU A 259 4.97 -5.16 -12.16
C LEU A 259 4.18 -6.33 -12.78
N TYR A 260 3.93 -7.37 -11.99
CA TYR A 260 3.29 -8.60 -12.43
C TYR A 260 1.92 -8.79 -11.80
N VAL A 261 1.06 -9.53 -12.51
CA VAL A 261 -0.30 -9.91 -12.10
C VAL A 261 -0.28 -11.38 -11.73
N GLU A 262 -0.05 -11.73 -10.46
CA GLU A 262 -0.08 -13.15 -10.06
C GLU A 262 -0.75 -13.36 -8.70
N TYR A 263 -2.09 -13.43 -8.72
CA TYR A 263 -2.81 -14.37 -7.85
C TYR A 263 -4.13 -14.80 -8.50
N THR A 264 -4.26 -16.11 -8.77
CA THR A 264 -5.37 -16.74 -9.52
C THR A 264 -6.42 -17.40 -8.62
N ALA A 265 -6.50 -17.05 -7.33
CA ALA A 265 -7.45 -17.67 -6.41
C ALA A 265 -8.92 -17.31 -6.67
N ASN A 266 -9.20 -16.23 -7.39
CA ASN A 266 -10.54 -15.90 -7.86
C ASN A 266 -10.48 -15.27 -9.27
N PRO A 267 -11.02 -15.92 -10.32
CA PRO A 267 -11.04 -15.40 -11.69
C PRO A 267 -11.77 -14.05 -11.86
N GLY A 268 -12.60 -13.66 -10.89
CA GLY A 268 -13.31 -12.39 -10.89
C GLY A 268 -12.55 -11.24 -10.21
N HIS A 269 -11.43 -11.49 -9.54
CA HIS A 269 -10.69 -10.47 -8.78
C HIS A 269 -9.29 -10.27 -9.38
N THR A 270 -8.94 -9.02 -9.71
CA THR A 270 -7.59 -8.62 -10.12
C THR A 270 -6.77 -8.25 -8.87
N PHE A 271 -6.38 -9.28 -8.10
CA PHE A 271 -5.61 -9.09 -6.86
C PHE A 271 -4.09 -9.13 -7.12
N HIS A 272 -3.33 -8.27 -6.42
CA HIS A 272 -1.87 -8.21 -6.50
C HIS A 272 -1.29 -7.93 -5.11
N GLU A 273 -0.15 -8.55 -4.78
CA GLU A 273 0.67 -8.12 -3.64
C GLU A 273 1.04 -6.65 -3.84
N SER A 274 0.49 -5.78 -3.00
CA SER A 274 0.66 -4.34 -3.09
C SER A 274 0.45 -3.73 -1.70
N PRO A 275 1.46 -3.04 -1.15
CA PRO A 275 2.79 -2.79 -1.71
C PRO A 275 3.66 -4.06 -1.80
N ARG A 276 4.65 -4.06 -2.70
CA ARG A 276 5.65 -5.13 -2.86
C ARG A 276 6.43 -5.39 -1.57
N ALA A 277 6.70 -6.65 -1.24
CA ALA A 277 7.52 -7.01 -0.08
C ALA A 277 8.91 -6.36 -0.08
N GLU A 278 9.64 -6.32 -1.20
CA GLU A 278 10.98 -5.72 -1.22
C GLU A 278 10.93 -4.21 -0.97
N TRP A 279 9.88 -3.55 -1.46
CA TRP A 279 9.67 -2.13 -1.20
C TRP A 279 9.36 -1.91 0.29
N VAL A 280 8.55 -2.78 0.91
CA VAL A 280 8.22 -2.70 2.36
C VAL A 280 9.49 -2.90 3.20
N GLU A 281 10.30 -3.90 2.88
CA GLU A 281 11.57 -4.18 3.53
C GLU A 281 12.50 -2.97 3.45
N GLN A 282 12.76 -2.49 2.22
CA GLN A 282 13.69 -1.38 2.03
C GLN A 282 13.18 -0.08 2.66
N THR A 283 11.86 0.12 2.70
CA THR A 283 11.25 1.26 3.43
C THR A 283 11.47 1.12 4.93
N ALA A 284 11.26 -0.06 5.52
CA ALA A 284 11.53 -0.30 6.93
C ALA A 284 13.00 -0.09 7.31
N LEU A 285 13.93 -0.53 6.46
CA LEU A 285 15.36 -0.31 6.64
C LEU A 285 15.73 1.18 6.60
N ASP A 286 15.10 1.95 5.72
CA ASP A 286 15.35 3.39 5.62
C ASP A 286 14.76 4.15 6.81
N VAL A 287 13.55 3.78 7.26
CA VAL A 287 12.97 4.31 8.51
C VAL A 287 13.88 4.04 9.70
N LEU A 288 14.44 2.84 9.81
CA LEU A 288 15.41 2.50 10.86
C LEU A 288 16.66 3.41 10.81
N LYS A 289 17.21 3.66 9.62
CA LYS A 289 18.38 4.52 9.44
C LYS A 289 18.09 5.99 9.76
N GLN A 290 16.92 6.49 9.35
CA GLN A 290 16.57 7.90 9.44
C GLN A 290 16.04 8.29 10.82
N HIS A 291 15.17 7.46 11.41
CA HIS A 291 14.46 7.79 12.64
C HIS A 291 14.95 7.05 13.88
N ASP A 292 15.68 5.94 13.71
CA ASP A 292 16.24 5.13 14.80
C ASP A 292 15.23 4.90 15.97
N PRO A 293 14.04 4.35 15.71
CA PRO A 293 12.97 4.23 16.72
C PRO A 293 13.24 3.13 17.74
N ASP A 294 12.69 3.25 18.96
CA ASP A 294 12.71 2.16 19.94
C ASP A 294 11.89 0.95 19.48
N VAL A 295 10.77 1.23 18.81
CA VAL A 295 9.83 0.24 18.30
C VAL A 295 9.54 0.49 16.82
N LEU A 296 9.73 -0.51 15.96
CA LEU A 296 9.33 -0.47 14.55
C LEU A 296 8.20 -1.46 14.29
N PHE A 297 7.10 -0.98 13.73
CA PHE A 297 6.01 -1.82 13.23
C PHE A 297 6.11 -1.97 11.71
N VAL A 298 6.03 -3.19 11.20
CA VAL A 298 6.07 -3.47 9.76
C VAL A 298 4.97 -4.47 9.42
N ARG A 299 4.12 -4.15 8.44
CA ARG A 299 3.14 -5.07 7.88
C ARG A 299 3.51 -5.42 6.45
N PHE A 300 3.59 -6.70 6.16
CA PHE A 300 3.61 -7.26 4.81
C PHE A 300 2.19 -7.69 4.44
N ASN A 301 1.66 -7.15 3.35
CA ASN A 301 0.29 -7.41 2.93
C ASN A 301 0.27 -8.58 1.94
N GLN A 302 -0.27 -9.75 2.33
CA GLN A 302 -0.47 -10.84 1.37
C GLN A 302 -1.87 -10.87 0.77
N ALA A 303 -2.89 -10.35 1.47
CA ALA A 303 -4.28 -10.39 1.05
C ALA A 303 -5.13 -9.42 1.87
N ASP A 304 -5.46 -8.24 1.33
CA ASP A 304 -6.54 -7.44 1.90
C ASP A 304 -7.75 -7.56 0.99
N HIS A 305 -8.90 -7.85 1.60
CA HIS A 305 -10.18 -7.83 0.90
C HIS A 305 -10.56 -6.37 0.62
N ALA A 306 -10.39 -5.92 -0.62
CA ALA A 306 -11.05 -4.72 -1.13
C ALA A 306 -12.47 -5.04 -1.60
#